data_AF-A0A368G789-F1
#
_entry.id   AF-A0A368G789-F1
#
_cell.length_a   1.000
_cell.length_b   1.000
_cell.length_c   1.000
_cell.angle_alpha   90.00
_cell.angle_beta   90.00
_cell.angle_gamma   90.00
#
_symmetry.space_group_name_H-M   'P 1'
#
loop_
_entity.id
_entity.type
_entity.pdbx_description
1 polymer ?
#
loop_
_entity_poly.entity_id
_entity_poly.type
_entity_poly.pdbx_seq_one_letter_code
_entity_poly.pdbx_strand_id
1 'polypeptide(L)'
;MERHFQPKKLVLAERFAMMSKAQKIGQTLQEYFAEVQKAANECMFEKVSDVRDAMVTMIFIGGLASVETRKRLLEKEHFTSEEALEVAEAFERVEKKTRCTSKKDNRRWASVQYAPGKCLRDKVLAGAK
;
A
#
# COMPACT_ATOMS: atom_id res chain seq x y z
N MET A 1 -19.51 -32.64 -5.21
CA MET A 1 -20.03 -31.26 -5.28
C MET A 1 -18.84 -30.32 -5.29
N GLU A 2 -18.49 -29.84 -6.48
CA GLU A 2 -17.44 -28.84 -6.66
C GLU A 2 -17.94 -27.52 -6.07
N ARG A 3 -17.41 -27.13 -4.90
CA ARG A 3 -17.60 -25.78 -4.38
C ARG A 3 -16.78 -24.86 -5.26
N HIS A 4 -17.32 -24.47 -6.42
CA HIS A 4 -16.69 -23.49 -7.27
C HIS A 4 -16.47 -22.23 -6.43
N PHE A 5 -15.20 -21.94 -6.16
CA PHE A 5 -14.78 -20.77 -5.44
C PHE A 5 -15.12 -19.58 -6.34
N GLN A 6 -16.26 -18.93 -6.10
CA GLN A 6 -16.54 -17.65 -6.73
C GLN A 6 -15.70 -16.61 -5.97
N PRO A 7 -14.65 -16.03 -6.59
CA PRO A 7 -13.90 -14.99 -5.93
C PRO A 7 -14.87 -13.84 -5.61
N LYS A 8 -14.92 -13.47 -4.34
CA LYS A 8 -15.72 -12.33 -3.87
C LYS A 8 -15.27 -11.09 -4.64
N LYS A 9 -16.22 -10.43 -5.29
CA LYS A 9 -15.92 -9.23 -6.09
C LYS A 9 -15.62 -8.07 -5.15
N LEU A 10 -14.41 -7.52 -5.25
CA LEU A 10 -13.97 -6.38 -4.45
C LEU A 10 -14.48 -5.08 -5.09
N VAL A 11 -15.73 -4.73 -4.81
CA VAL A 11 -16.42 -3.59 -5.43
C VAL A 11 -15.67 -2.27 -5.24
N LEU A 12 -15.07 -2.05 -4.07
CA LEU A 12 -14.25 -0.86 -3.81
C LEU A 12 -12.97 -0.83 -4.65
N ALA A 13 -12.36 -1.98 -4.91
CA ALA A 13 -11.21 -2.08 -5.81
C ALA A 13 -11.59 -1.70 -7.24
N GLU A 14 -12.74 -2.16 -7.74
CA GLU A 14 -13.24 -1.79 -9.06
C GLU A 14 -13.53 -0.29 -9.17
N ARG A 15 -14.16 0.29 -8.15
CA ARG A 15 -14.41 1.73 -8.07
C ARG A 15 -13.13 2.54 -8.08
N PHE A 16 -12.14 2.11 -7.30
CA PHE A 16 -10.82 2.74 -7.29
C PHE A 16 -10.12 2.61 -8.65
N ALA A 17 -10.19 1.44 -9.29
CA ALA A 17 -9.63 1.21 -10.61
C ALA A 17 -10.29 2.10 -11.68
N MET A 18 -11.62 2.27 -11.64
CA MET A 18 -12.35 3.18 -12.51
C MET A 18 -11.91 4.64 -12.32
N MET A 19 -11.85 5.13 -11.07
CA MET A 19 -11.41 6.51 -10.78
C MET A 19 -9.95 6.77 -11.13
N SER A 20 -9.12 5.73 -11.13
CA SER A 20 -7.70 5.83 -11.49
C SER A 20 -7.47 5.85 -13.00
N LYS A 21 -8.52 5.65 -13.83
CA LYS A 21 -8.39 5.72 -15.28
C LYS A 21 -8.10 7.17 -15.70
N ALA A 22 -7.15 7.30 -16.62
CA ALA A 22 -6.83 8.53 -17.29
C ALA A 22 -6.68 8.24 -18.79
N GLN A 23 -7.05 9.22 -19.63
CA GLN A 23 -6.88 9.09 -21.07
C GLN A 23 -5.39 8.94 -21.40
N LYS A 24 -5.06 7.90 -22.17
CA LYS A 24 -3.68 7.66 -22.61
C LYS A 24 -3.33 8.59 -23.78
N ILE A 25 -2.05 8.90 -23.91
CA ILE A 25 -1.55 9.67 -25.07
C ILE A 25 -1.87 8.88 -26.35
N GLY A 26 -2.56 9.52 -27.30
CA GLY A 26 -2.98 8.90 -28.56
C GLY A 26 -4.29 8.11 -28.50
N GLN A 27 -4.92 7.96 -27.34
CA GLN A 27 -6.25 7.33 -27.22
C GLN A 27 -7.33 8.33 -27.67
N THR A 28 -8.28 7.87 -28.49
CA THR A 28 -9.42 8.71 -28.87
C THR A 28 -10.37 8.93 -27.70
N LEU A 29 -11.15 10.01 -27.75
CA LEU A 29 -12.16 10.28 -26.72
C LEU A 29 -13.22 9.17 -26.63
N GLN A 30 -13.60 8.58 -27.77
CA GLN A 30 -14.59 7.49 -27.81
C GLN A 30 -14.06 6.22 -27.15
N GLU A 31 -12.81 5.85 -27.42
CA GLU A 31 -12.17 4.70 -26.77
C GLU A 31 -12.04 4.90 -25.26
N TYR A 32 -11.63 6.10 -24.83
CA TYR A 32 -11.52 6.41 -23.42
C TYR A 32 -12.89 6.36 -22.72
N PHE A 33 -13.92 6.97 -23.32
CA PHE A 33 -15.28 6.95 -22.79
C PHE A 33 -15.84 5.53 -22.69
N ALA A 34 -15.66 4.70 -23.73
CA ALA A 34 -16.07 3.30 -23.72
C ALA A 34 -15.34 2.49 -22.63
N GLU A 35 -14.06 2.77 -22.39
CA GLU A 35 -13.27 2.14 -21.33
C GLU A 35 -13.81 2.50 -19.93
N VAL A 36 -14.16 3.78 -19.71
CA VAL A 36 -14.75 4.25 -18.45
C VAL A 36 -16.15 3.66 -18.25
N GLN A 37 -17.00 3.65 -19.28
CA GLN A 37 -18.33 3.02 -19.22
C GLN A 37 -18.25 1.54 -18.88
N LYS A 38 -17.32 0.81 -19.52
CA LYS A 38 -17.11 -0.61 -19.23
C LYS A 38 -16.73 -0.84 -17.76
N ALA A 39 -15.85 -0.02 -17.20
CA ALA A 39 -15.47 -0.11 -15.79
C ALA A 39 -16.63 0.27 -14.83
N ALA A 40 -17.49 1.22 -15.21
CA ALA A 40 -18.64 1.60 -14.40
C ALA A 40 -19.64 0.43 -14.20
N ASN A 41 -19.80 -0.43 -15.21
CA ASN A 41 -20.64 -1.64 -15.11
C ASN A 41 -20.16 -2.59 -14.00
N GLU A 42 -18.88 -2.54 -13.65
CA GLU A 42 -18.31 -3.42 -12.63
C GLU A 42 -18.44 -2.86 -11.20
N CYS A 43 -18.71 -1.56 -11.06
CA CYS A 43 -18.72 -0.81 -9.80
C CYS A 43 -20.02 -0.94 -8.97
N MET A 44 -21.05 -1.57 -9.54
CA MET A 44 -22.33 -1.86 -8.87
C MET A 44 -22.97 -0.62 -8.20
N PHE A 45 -22.97 0.53 -8.90
CA PHE A 45 -23.53 1.78 -8.37
C PHE A 45 -25.03 1.69 -8.04
N GLU A 46 -25.76 0.82 -8.74
CA GLU A 46 -27.18 0.52 -8.48
C GLU A 46 -27.47 0.05 -7.05
N LYS A 47 -26.47 -0.50 -6.34
CA LYS A 47 -26.61 -1.00 -4.96
C LYS A 47 -26.21 0.04 -3.90
N VAL A 48 -25.84 1.25 -4.30
CA VAL A 48 -25.42 2.31 -3.37
C VAL A 48 -26.67 3.00 -2.82
N SER A 49 -26.90 2.87 -1.51
CA SER A 49 -27.97 3.57 -0.81
C SER A 49 -27.62 5.03 -0.52
N ASP A 50 -26.39 5.29 -0.07
CA ASP A 50 -25.87 6.64 0.19
C ASP A 50 -24.77 6.99 -0.80
N VAL A 51 -25.13 7.78 -1.82
CA VAL A 51 -24.21 8.22 -2.86
C VAL A 51 -23.15 9.17 -2.29
N ARG A 52 -23.51 10.03 -1.33
CA ARG A 52 -22.58 11.00 -0.75
C ARG A 52 -21.49 10.27 0.02
N ASP A 53 -21.87 9.36 0.90
CA ASP A 53 -20.93 8.58 1.70
C ASP A 53 -20.03 7.69 0.82
N ALA A 54 -20.61 7.06 -0.22
CA ALA A 54 -19.83 6.28 -1.18
C ALA A 54 -18.78 7.13 -1.92
N MET A 55 -19.14 8.34 -2.36
CA MET A 55 -18.21 9.27 -3.03
C MET A 55 -17.09 9.72 -2.10
N VAL A 56 -17.41 10.07 -0.84
CA VAL A 56 -16.43 10.46 0.18
C VAL A 56 -15.45 9.32 0.43
N THR A 57 -15.97 8.11 0.65
CA THR A 57 -15.16 6.90 0.88
C THR A 57 -14.21 6.62 -0.29
N MET A 58 -14.73 6.72 -1.52
CA MET A 58 -13.96 6.53 -2.74
C MET A 58 -12.80 7.53 -2.88
N ILE A 59 -13.07 8.83 -2.69
CA ILE A 59 -12.06 9.89 -2.78
C ILE A 59 -11.04 9.75 -1.65
N PHE A 60 -11.50 9.48 -0.43
CA PHE A 60 -10.63 9.32 0.75
C PHE A 60 -9.62 8.19 0.53
N ILE A 61 -10.10 6.98 0.19
CA ILE A 61 -9.22 5.82 -0.05
C ILE A 61 -8.27 6.09 -1.22
N GLY A 62 -8.78 6.66 -2.32
CA GLY A 62 -7.97 6.96 -3.50
C GLY A 62 -6.86 7.98 -3.24
N GLY A 63 -7.10 8.92 -2.32
CA GLY A 63 -6.17 9.98 -1.94
C GLY A 63 -5.11 9.59 -0.89
N LEU A 64 -5.19 8.41 -0.26
CA LEU A 64 -4.26 8.02 0.80
C LEU A 64 -2.81 7.88 0.28
N ALA A 65 -1.85 8.58 0.90
CA ALA A 65 -0.44 8.47 0.52
C ALA A 65 0.17 7.08 0.81
N SER A 66 -0.28 6.39 1.87
CA SER A 66 0.17 5.03 2.18
C SER A 66 -0.50 4.01 1.26
N VAL A 67 0.28 3.43 0.35
CA VAL A 67 -0.16 2.36 -0.56
C VAL A 67 -0.56 1.10 0.21
N GLU A 68 0.11 0.82 1.33
CA GLU A 68 -0.18 -0.34 2.18
C GLU A 68 -1.55 -0.19 2.85
N THR A 69 -1.81 0.96 3.47
CA THR A 69 -3.12 1.26 4.07
C THR A 69 -4.22 1.23 3.00
N ARG A 70 -3.97 1.82 1.83
CA ARG A 70 -4.92 1.78 0.70
C ARG A 70 -5.26 0.35 0.28
N LYS A 71 -4.25 -0.50 0.08
CA LYS A 71 -4.46 -1.92 -0.30
C LYS A 71 -5.34 -2.65 0.70
N ARG A 72 -5.06 -2.48 2.01
CA ARG A 72 -5.86 -3.08 3.09
C ARG A 72 -7.32 -2.64 3.07
N LEU A 73 -7.59 -1.37 2.77
CA LEU A 73 -8.96 -0.87 2.65
C LEU A 73 -9.69 -1.43 1.41
N LEU A 74 -8.98 -1.63 0.30
CA LEU A 74 -9.57 -2.21 -0.92
C LEU A 74 -9.86 -3.72 -0.83
N GLU A 75 -9.33 -4.42 0.19
CA GLU A 75 -9.62 -5.84 0.46
C GLU A 75 -11.03 -6.07 1.03
N LYS A 76 -11.70 -5.04 1.56
CA LYS A 76 -13.06 -5.17 2.09
C LYS A 76 -14.14 -4.90 1.03
N GLU A 77 -15.31 -5.51 1.23
CA GLU A 77 -16.43 -5.40 0.28
C GLU A 77 -17.15 -4.04 0.37
N HIS A 78 -17.42 -3.57 1.59
CA HIS A 78 -18.20 -2.35 1.85
C HIS A 78 -17.62 -1.60 3.05
N PHE A 79 -17.71 -0.27 3.00
CA PHE A 79 -17.32 0.66 4.04
C PHE A 79 -18.25 1.86 4.03
N THR A 80 -18.55 2.38 5.21
CA THR A 80 -18.92 3.80 5.34
C THR A 80 -17.66 4.66 5.40
N SER A 81 -17.80 5.97 5.17
CA SER A 81 -16.64 6.88 5.23
C SER A 81 -16.02 6.94 6.63
N GLU A 82 -16.84 6.86 7.68
CA GLU A 82 -16.40 6.82 9.08
C GLU A 82 -15.61 5.53 9.39
N GLU A 83 -16.10 4.38 8.94
CA GLU A 83 -15.40 3.09 9.13
C GLU A 83 -14.07 3.06 8.36
N ALA A 84 -14.03 3.63 7.15
CA ALA A 84 -12.80 3.71 6.37
C ALA A 84 -11.74 4.56 7.08
N LEU A 85 -12.15 5.67 7.72
CA LEU A 85 -11.27 6.50 8.53
C LEU A 85 -10.76 5.75 9.76
N GLU A 86 -11.64 5.10 10.52
CA GLU A 86 -11.26 4.35 11.73
C GLU A 86 -10.22 3.27 11.41
N VAL A 87 -10.44 2.52 10.33
CA VAL A 87 -9.51 1.48 9.89
C VAL A 87 -8.18 2.08 9.42
N ALA A 88 -8.21 3.19 8.66
CA ALA A 88 -7.00 3.87 8.24
C ALA A 88 -6.17 4.37 9.42
N GLU A 89 -6.80 4.96 10.44
CA GLU A 89 -6.12 5.39 11.66
C GLU A 89 -5.51 4.22 12.43
N ALA A 90 -6.21 3.09 12.53
CA ALA A 90 -5.69 1.89 13.18
C ALA A 90 -4.39 1.43 12.51
N PHE A 91 -4.34 1.42 11.17
CA PHE A 91 -3.13 1.09 10.43
C PHE A 91 -2.03 2.14 10.60
N GLU A 92 -2.35 3.42 10.54
CA GLU A 92 -1.38 4.50 10.71
C GLU A 92 -0.69 4.43 12.09
N ARG A 93 -1.45 4.09 13.14
CA ARG A 93 -0.91 3.89 14.50
C ARG A 93 0.04 2.69 14.56
N VAL A 94 -0.25 1.61 13.83
CA VAL A 94 0.63 0.43 13.74
C VAL A 94 1.90 0.75 12.97
N GLU A 95 1.79 1.42 11.80
CA GLU A 95 2.94 1.85 10.99
C GLU A 95 3.88 2.80 11.76
N LYS A 96 3.32 3.72 12.57
CA LYS A 96 4.10 4.60 13.45
C LYS A 96 4.83 3.81 14.54
N LYS A 97 4.18 2.80 15.14
CA LYS A 97 4.79 1.95 16.18
C LYS A 97 5.94 1.11 15.62
N THR A 98 5.76 0.44 14.48
CA THR A 98 6.81 -0.40 13.86
C THR A 98 8.02 0.42 13.42
N ARG A 99 7.81 1.65 12.92
CA ARG A 99 8.91 2.58 12.58
C ARG A 99 9.71 3.02 13.82
N CYS A 100 9.07 3.13 14.98
CA CYS A 100 9.73 3.48 16.23
C CYS A 100 10.48 2.29 16.86
N THR A 101 10.02 1.05 16.66
CA THR A 101 10.71 -0.16 17.15
C THR A 101 11.95 -0.47 16.32
N SER A 102 11.91 -0.34 14.99
CA SER A 102 13.09 -0.56 14.14
C SER A 102 14.25 0.42 14.41
N LYS A 103 13.93 1.66 14.82
CA LYS A 103 14.93 2.65 15.29
C LYS A 103 15.56 2.28 16.64
N LYS A 104 14.92 1.45 17.46
CA LYS A 104 15.47 0.99 18.74
C LYS A 104 16.35 -0.25 18.56
N ASP A 105 16.07 -1.10 17.57
CA ASP A 105 16.88 -2.30 17.31
C ASP A 105 18.24 -1.96 16.68
N ASN A 106 18.35 -0.87 15.91
CA ASN A 106 19.63 -0.35 15.43
C ASN A 106 20.51 0.27 16.54
N ARG A 107 19.98 0.50 17.75
CA ARG A 107 20.78 0.89 18.93
C ARG A 107 21.22 -0.29 19.78
N ARG A 108 20.66 -1.48 19.58
CA ARG A 108 20.99 -2.69 20.36
C ARG A 108 22.05 -3.58 19.68
N TRP A 109 22.28 -3.41 18.38
CA TRP A 109 23.39 -4.07 17.66
C TRP A 109 24.67 -3.23 17.57
N ALA A 110 24.65 -1.96 18.01
CA ALA A 110 25.85 -1.12 18.10
C ALA A 110 26.79 -1.50 19.26
N SER A 111 26.42 -2.47 20.11
CA SER A 111 27.23 -2.96 21.24
C SER A 111 27.99 -4.26 20.95
N VAL A 112 27.99 -4.77 19.71
CA VAL A 112 28.96 -5.79 19.28
C VAL A 112 29.91 -5.12 18.29
N GLN A 113 30.69 -4.16 18.81
CA GLN A 113 31.86 -3.67 18.10
C GLN A 113 32.89 -4.79 18.04
N TYR A 114 33.01 -5.32 16.83
CA TYR A 114 34.26 -5.76 16.21
C TYR A 114 35.46 -5.05 16.85
N ALA A 115 36.32 -5.79 17.56
CA ALA A 115 37.58 -5.25 18.05
C ALA A 115 38.54 -5.03 16.86
N PRO A 116 39.00 -3.80 16.57
CA PRO A 116 40.02 -3.60 15.56
C PRO A 116 41.41 -3.66 16.22
N GLY A 117 42.28 -4.52 15.70
CA GLY A 117 43.72 -4.50 16.00
C GLY A 117 44.34 -5.85 15.63
N LYS A 118 45.28 -5.96 14.69
CA LYS A 118 46.37 -5.04 14.35
C LYS A 118 46.75 -5.27 12.89
N CYS A 119 46.94 -4.19 12.12
CA CYS A 119 47.84 -4.22 10.97
C CYS A 119 49.28 -4.26 11.51
N LEU A 120 50.03 -5.31 11.20
CA LEU A 120 51.49 -5.27 11.24
C LEU A 120 51.98 -5.53 9.82
N ARG A 121 52.45 -4.48 9.16
CA ARG A 121 53.35 -4.59 8.02
C ARG A 121 54.54 -3.67 8.28
N ASP A 122 55.71 -4.27 8.07
CA ASP A 122 57.05 -3.69 7.93
C ASP A 122 57.82 -3.26 9.19
N LYS A 123 58.70 -4.16 9.64
CA LYS A 123 60.12 -3.81 9.82
C LYS A 123 61.02 -4.88 9.18
N VAL A 124 61.89 -4.33 8.35
CA VAL A 124 62.94 -4.90 7.51
C VAL A 124 64.23 -5.05 8.35
N LEU A 125 64.99 -6.12 8.07
CA LEU A 125 66.44 -6.35 8.29
C LEU A 125 67.02 -6.41 9.72
N ALA A 126 67.61 -7.57 10.05
CA ALA A 126 69.02 -7.77 10.47
C ALA A 126 69.18 -9.22 10.99
N GLY A 127 69.96 -10.07 10.33
CA GLY A 127 71.32 -10.45 10.80
C GLY A 127 71.26 -11.81 11.52
N ALA A 128 71.57 -12.92 10.85
CA ALA A 128 72.91 -13.51 10.74
C ALA A 128 73.28 -14.40 11.95
N LYS A 129 73.42 -15.70 11.62
CA LYS A 129 74.05 -16.82 12.34
C LYS A 129 73.24 -17.52 13.42
#